data_AF-B6QPT0-F1
#
_entry.id   AF-B6QPT0-F1
#
_cell.length_a   1.000
_cell.length_b   1.000
_cell.length_c   1.000
_cell.angle_alpha   90.00
_cell.angle_beta   90.00
_cell.angle_gamma   90.00
#
_symmetry.space_group_name_H-M   'P 1'
#
loop_
_entity.id
_entity.type
_entity.pdbx_description
1 polymer ?
#
loop_
_entity_poly.entity_id
_entity_poly.type
_entity_poly.pdbx_seq_one_letter_code
_entity_poly.pdbx_strand_id
1 'polypeptide(L)'
;MAISKSLQFGSNVVGRRYTGIIGFGGYVILGFIIGGTYSQLSEHIAAFVVLYGLLQAFGHMGPGVTIGLISSEAFPTAMRGMGYSVSTAFGRTGAAIGTECFTPLEQAAGKSSIFYLAGGVGVLGMIVYWFLPESGDLNLEEEDVKLAAYMAEHGYSMNTEI
;
A
#
# COMPACT_ATOMS: atom_id res chain seq x y z
N MET A 1 -1.35 16.22 14.19
CA MET A 1 -2.51 15.33 14.48
C MET A 1 -3.81 15.76 13.78
N ALA A 2 -4.07 17.06 13.54
CA ALA A 2 -5.29 17.53 12.87
C ALA A 2 -5.38 17.21 11.36
N ILE A 3 -4.26 17.22 10.63
CA ILE A 3 -4.22 16.94 9.18
C ILE A 3 -4.59 15.46 8.87
N SER A 4 -4.33 14.56 9.81
CA SER A 4 -4.72 13.14 9.69
C SER A 4 -6.24 12.93 9.78
N LYS A 5 -6.97 13.80 10.50
CA LYS A 5 -8.42 13.68 10.68
C LYS A 5 -9.20 14.22 9.48
N SER A 6 -8.70 15.27 8.82
CA SER A 6 -9.34 15.81 7.61
C SER A 6 -9.18 14.88 6.40
N LEU A 7 -8.07 14.14 6.31
CA LEU A 7 -7.86 13.15 5.25
C LEU A 7 -8.70 11.87 5.48
N GLN A 8 -8.92 11.48 6.75
CA GLN A 8 -9.80 10.36 7.12
C GLN A 8 -11.27 10.63 6.79
N PHE A 9 -11.72 11.89 6.82
CA PHE A 9 -13.10 12.25 6.50
C PHE A 9 -13.48 12.00 5.04
N GLY A 10 -12.54 12.20 4.09
CA GLY A 10 -12.77 11.89 2.67
C GLY A 10 -12.79 10.38 2.37
N SER A 11 -11.91 9.63 3.04
CA SER A 11 -11.79 8.17 2.92
C SER A 11 -13.05 7.43 3.42
N ASN A 12 -13.73 7.98 4.43
CA ASN A 12 -14.96 7.41 4.98
C ASN A 12 -16.21 7.61 4.11
N VAL A 13 -16.18 8.53 3.12
CA VAL A 13 -17.33 8.80 2.23
C VAL A 13 -17.23 8.06 0.89
N VAL A 14 -16.01 7.78 0.42
CA VAL A 14 -15.75 7.18 -0.91
C VAL A 14 -15.53 5.66 -0.84
N GLY A 15 -15.30 5.10 0.35
CA GLY A 15 -14.92 3.70 0.51
C GLY A 15 -13.41 3.53 0.36
N ARG A 16 -12.82 2.78 1.29
CA ARG A 16 -11.36 2.61 1.41
C ARG A 16 -10.78 1.87 0.20
N ARG A 17 -11.58 1.00 -0.42
CA ARG A 17 -11.22 0.28 -1.65
C ARG A 17 -11.14 1.20 -2.87
N TYR A 18 -12.13 2.08 -3.05
CA TYR A 18 -12.16 3.02 -4.19
C TYR A 18 -11.04 4.05 -4.09
N THR A 19 -10.75 4.56 -2.90
CA THR A 19 -9.63 5.51 -2.69
C THR A 19 -8.28 4.84 -3.01
N GLY A 20 -8.11 3.57 -2.61
CA GLY A 20 -6.94 2.77 -2.94
C GLY A 20 -6.79 2.51 -4.44
N ILE A 21 -7.87 2.14 -5.13
CA ILE A 21 -7.88 1.86 -6.59
C ILE A 21 -7.62 3.15 -7.39
N ILE A 22 -8.23 4.27 -7.03
CA ILE A 22 -8.01 5.56 -7.70
C ILE A 22 -6.55 6.01 -7.52
N GLY A 23 -5.98 5.85 -6.32
CA GLY A 23 -4.57 6.15 -6.07
C GLY A 23 -3.62 5.22 -6.82
N PHE A 24 -3.90 3.91 -6.88
CA PHE A 24 -3.13 2.96 -7.69
C PHE A 24 -3.21 3.27 -9.19
N GLY A 25 -4.39 3.57 -9.70
CA GLY A 25 -4.60 3.95 -11.10
C GLY A 25 -3.83 5.22 -11.46
N GLY A 26 -3.91 6.25 -10.62
CA GLY A 26 -3.15 7.49 -10.78
C GLY A 26 -1.64 7.25 -10.74
N TYR A 27 -1.16 6.43 -9.81
CA TYR A 27 0.26 6.06 -9.69
C TYR A 27 0.77 5.32 -10.94
N VAL A 28 0.03 4.33 -11.43
CA VAL A 28 0.39 3.57 -12.63
C VAL A 28 0.39 4.46 -13.87
N ILE A 29 -0.65 5.26 -14.07
CA ILE A 29 -0.76 6.15 -15.24
C ILE A 29 0.37 7.17 -15.26
N LEU A 30 0.63 7.85 -14.14
CA LEU A 30 1.73 8.81 -14.04
C LEU A 30 3.10 8.14 -14.18
N GLY A 31 3.26 6.93 -13.64
CA GLY A 31 4.49 6.14 -13.78
C GLY A 31 4.81 5.81 -15.24
N PHE A 32 3.81 5.38 -16.02
CA PHE A 32 3.97 5.12 -17.45
C PHE A 32 4.24 6.40 -18.25
N ILE A 33 3.58 7.52 -17.91
CA ILE A 33 3.81 8.82 -18.57
C ILE A 33 5.25 9.28 -18.34
N ILE A 34 5.74 9.22 -17.10
CA ILE A 34 7.12 9.60 -16.75
C ILE A 34 8.13 8.66 -17.42
N GLY A 35 7.85 7.35 -17.46
CA GLY A 35 8.71 6.37 -18.13
C GLY A 35 8.83 6.56 -19.64
N GLY A 36 7.72 6.89 -20.31
CA GLY A 36 7.68 7.13 -21.76
C GLY A 36 8.26 8.48 -22.18
N THR A 37 8.16 9.50 -21.33
CA THR A 37 8.71 10.86 -21.60
C THR A 37 10.09 11.09 -20.98
N TYR A 38 10.70 10.07 -20.35
CA TYR A 38 11.92 10.20 -19.56
C TYR A 38 13.08 10.89 -20.31
N SER A 39 13.26 10.59 -21.60
CA SER A 39 14.32 11.18 -22.44
C SER A 39 14.15 12.69 -22.67
N GLN A 40 12.92 13.19 -22.70
CA GLN A 40 12.61 14.62 -22.84
C GLN A 40 12.56 15.31 -21.47
N LEU A 41 12.14 14.57 -20.44
CA LEU A 41 12.03 15.07 -19.07
C LEU A 41 13.40 15.23 -18.39
N SER A 42 14.41 14.45 -18.79
CA SER A 42 15.79 14.61 -18.30
C SER A 42 16.42 15.97 -18.66
N GLU A 43 15.93 16.63 -19.71
CA GLU A 43 16.39 17.98 -20.09
C GLU A 43 15.66 19.09 -19.31
N HIS A 44 14.50 18.78 -18.73
CA HIS A 44 13.63 19.73 -18.01
C HIS A 44 13.34 19.26 -16.57
N ILE A 45 14.36 19.39 -15.71
CA ILE A 45 14.34 18.96 -14.30
C ILE A 45 13.13 19.50 -13.53
N ALA A 46 12.70 20.75 -13.79
CA ALA A 46 11.55 21.34 -13.10
C ALA A 46 10.23 20.58 -13.38
N ALA A 47 10.00 20.17 -14.63
CA ALA A 47 8.83 19.39 -15.00
C ALA A 47 8.88 17.97 -14.41
N PHE A 48 10.08 17.37 -14.38
CA PHE A 48 10.30 16.08 -13.73
C PHE A 48 9.93 16.10 -12.25
N VAL A 49 10.39 17.11 -11.49
CA VAL A 49 10.11 17.22 -10.05
C VAL A 49 8.62 17.37 -9.76
N VAL A 50 7.90 18.17 -10.55
CA VAL A 50 6.44 18.35 -10.36
C VAL A 50 5.68 17.05 -10.64
N LEU A 51 5.98 16.38 -11.74
CA LEU A 51 5.33 15.12 -12.10
C LEU A 51 5.68 14.00 -11.12
N TYR A 52 6.93 13.92 -10.67
CA TYR A 52 7.35 12.96 -9.65
C TYR A 52 6.74 13.27 -8.28
N GLY A 53 6.60 14.54 -7.90
CA GLY A 53 5.88 14.95 -6.69
C GLY A 53 4.40 14.55 -6.74
N LEU A 54 3.77 14.71 -7.90
CA LEU A 54 2.39 14.25 -8.12
C LEU A 54 2.28 12.72 -8.03
N LEU A 55 3.21 11.99 -8.66
CA LEU A 55 3.30 10.53 -8.56
C LEU A 55 3.38 10.08 -7.09
N GLN A 56 4.27 10.69 -6.31
CA GLN A 56 4.41 10.38 -4.88
C GLN A 56 3.16 10.73 -4.09
N ALA A 57 2.49 11.84 -4.40
CA ALA A 57 1.23 12.22 -3.75
C ALA A 57 0.13 11.16 -3.98
N PHE A 58 -0.04 10.67 -5.21
CA PHE A 58 -0.99 9.58 -5.51
C PHE A 58 -0.57 8.25 -4.88
N GLY A 59 0.73 7.95 -4.83
CA GLY A 59 1.25 6.74 -4.17
C GLY A 59 0.97 6.72 -2.66
N HIS A 60 1.13 7.87 -1.98
CA HIS A 60 0.81 7.99 -0.56
C HIS A 60 -0.71 8.06 -0.30
N MET A 61 -1.49 8.71 -1.17
CA MET A 61 -2.94 8.82 -1.03
C MET A 61 -3.67 7.48 -1.27
N GLY A 62 -3.13 6.62 -2.14
CA GLY A 62 -3.66 5.27 -2.39
C GLY A 62 -3.00 4.21 -1.51
N PRO A 63 -2.09 3.38 -2.07
CA PRO A 63 -1.52 2.22 -1.37
C PRO A 63 -0.81 2.56 -0.06
N GLY A 64 -0.17 3.73 0.01
CA GLY A 64 0.65 4.10 1.17
C GLY A 64 -0.11 4.15 2.49
N VAL A 65 -1.40 4.49 2.45
CA VAL A 65 -2.25 4.53 3.65
C VAL A 65 -3.18 3.31 3.71
N THR A 66 -3.74 2.87 2.58
CA THR A 66 -4.76 1.82 2.61
C THR A 66 -4.21 0.43 2.91
N ILE A 67 -3.01 0.08 2.43
CA ILE A 67 -2.41 -1.24 2.69
C ILE A 67 -2.07 -1.40 4.19
N GLY A 68 -1.52 -0.35 4.79
CA GLY A 68 -1.21 -0.35 6.23
C GLY A 68 -2.46 -0.50 7.08
N LEU A 69 -3.53 0.22 6.73
CA LEU A 69 -4.81 0.12 7.44
C LEU A 69 -5.44 -1.27 7.30
N ILE A 70 -5.51 -1.83 6.09
CA ILE A 70 -6.04 -3.18 5.85
C ILE A 70 -5.22 -4.22 6.63
N SER A 71 -3.88 -4.10 6.62
CA SER A 71 -2.99 -4.97 7.39
C SER A 71 -3.25 -4.89 8.89
N SER A 72 -3.59 -3.71 9.43
CA SER A 72 -3.90 -3.57 10.86
C SER A 72 -5.30 -4.09 11.25
N GLU A 73 -6.24 -4.09 10.31
CA GLU A 73 -7.62 -4.50 10.56
C GLU A 73 -7.91 -5.96 10.23
N ALA A 74 -7.02 -6.61 9.48
CA ALA A 74 -7.09 -8.04 9.19
C ALA A 74 -6.75 -8.93 10.40
N PHE A 75 -6.27 -8.36 11.52
CA PHE A 75 -5.84 -9.12 12.69
C PHE A 75 -6.54 -8.67 13.97
N PRO A 76 -6.89 -9.62 14.88
CA PRO A 76 -7.41 -9.33 16.22
C PRO A 76 -6.44 -8.46 17.03
N THR A 77 -6.97 -7.66 17.96
CA THR A 77 -6.21 -6.70 18.77
C THR A 77 -5.04 -7.35 19.51
N ALA A 78 -5.23 -8.57 20.04
CA ALA A 78 -4.19 -9.29 20.76
C ALA A 78 -3.00 -9.73 19.88
N MET A 79 -3.22 -9.96 18.58
CA MET A 79 -2.20 -10.47 17.65
C MET A 79 -1.82 -9.48 16.54
N ARG A 80 -2.47 -8.31 16.49
CA ARG A 80 -2.29 -7.27 15.47
C ARG A 80 -0.84 -6.86 15.30
N GLY A 81 -0.10 -6.69 16.40
CA GLY A 81 1.32 -6.31 16.35
C GLY A 81 2.17 -7.34 15.61
N MET A 82 1.93 -8.63 15.82
CA MET A 82 2.66 -9.71 15.16
C MET A 82 2.24 -9.84 13.69
N GLY A 83 0.94 -9.85 13.40
CA GLY A 83 0.44 -9.93 12.02
C GLY A 83 0.91 -8.74 11.16
N TYR A 84 0.84 -7.52 11.70
CA TYR A 84 1.30 -6.32 11.00
C TYR A 84 2.81 -6.31 10.75
N SER A 85 3.60 -6.76 11.73
CA SER A 85 5.07 -6.81 11.58
C SER A 85 5.52 -7.82 10.53
N VAL A 86 4.87 -8.99 10.45
CA VAL A 86 5.12 -9.98 9.39
C VAL A 86 4.80 -9.40 8.01
N SER A 87 3.63 -8.79 7.84
CA SER A 87 3.26 -8.12 6.58
C SER A 87 4.24 -7.01 6.19
N THR A 88 4.68 -6.22 7.17
CA THR A 88 5.68 -5.17 6.95
C THR A 88 7.04 -5.75 6.54
N ALA A 89 7.44 -6.88 7.13
CA ALA A 89 8.69 -7.55 6.78
C ALA A 89 8.68 -7.99 5.31
N PHE A 90 7.61 -8.65 4.85
CA PHE A 90 7.46 -9.01 3.44
C PHE A 90 7.48 -7.79 2.52
N GLY A 91 6.79 -6.71 2.90
CA GLY A 91 6.81 -5.45 2.14
C GLY A 91 8.22 -4.86 2.00
N ARG A 92 9.00 -4.86 3.09
CA ARG A 92 10.40 -4.38 3.07
C ARG A 92 11.32 -5.31 2.28
N THR A 93 11.16 -6.62 2.39
CA THR A 93 11.93 -7.59 1.61
C THR A 93 11.67 -7.43 0.11
N GLY A 94 10.41 -7.26 -0.29
CA GLY A 94 10.06 -6.98 -1.69
C GLY A 94 10.68 -5.69 -2.21
N ALA A 95 10.67 -4.61 -1.40
CA ALA A 95 11.31 -3.35 -1.76
C ALA A 95 12.84 -3.47 -1.90
N ALA A 96 13.49 -4.24 -1.02
CA ALA A 96 14.93 -4.51 -1.09
C ALA A 96 15.29 -5.27 -2.38
N ILE A 97 14.57 -6.37 -2.67
CA ILE A 97 14.80 -7.16 -3.89
C ILE A 97 14.56 -6.31 -5.14
N GLY A 98 13.49 -5.51 -5.17
CA GLY A 98 13.20 -4.61 -6.29
C GLY A 98 14.31 -3.60 -6.54
N THR A 99 14.86 -3.02 -5.47
CA THR A 99 15.96 -2.04 -5.56
C THR A 99 17.25 -2.70 -6.08
N GLU A 100 17.58 -3.90 -5.62
CA GLU A 100 18.73 -4.66 -6.12
C GLU A 100 18.57 -5.02 -7.61
N CYS A 101 17.35 -5.29 -8.07
CA CYS A 101 17.09 -5.54 -9.49
C CYS A 101 17.19 -4.28 -10.38
N PHE A 102 17.16 -3.07 -9.82
CA PHE A 102 17.22 -1.83 -10.62
C PHE A 102 18.61 -1.59 -11.21
N THR A 103 19.68 -1.85 -10.45
CA THR A 103 21.07 -1.66 -10.91
C THR A 103 21.42 -2.45 -12.19
N PRO A 104 21.20 -3.79 -12.27
CA PRO A 104 21.50 -4.54 -13.48
C PRO A 104 20.55 -4.18 -14.64
N LEU A 105 19.31 -3.78 -14.34
CA LEU A 105 18.32 -3.40 -15.35
C LEU A 105 18.67 -2.06 -16.01
N GLU A 106 19.15 -1.10 -15.22
CA GLU A 106 19.64 0.18 -15.72
C GLU A 106 20.82 -0.01 -16.68
N GLN A 107 21.77 -0.87 -16.30
CA GLN A 107 22.98 -1.13 -17.08
C GLN A 107 22.69 -1.86 -18.40
N ALA A 108 21.70 -2.76 -18.42
CA ALA A 108 21.38 -3.54 -19.60
C ALA A 108 20.42 -2.83 -20.58
N ALA A 109 19.46 -2.06 -20.08
CA ALA A 109 18.32 -1.58 -20.87
C ALA A 109 17.98 -0.09 -20.66
N GLY A 110 18.82 0.65 -19.92
CA GLY A 110 18.66 2.09 -19.69
C GLY A 110 17.58 2.46 -18.68
N LYS A 111 17.60 3.72 -18.25
CA LYS A 111 16.75 4.24 -17.16
C LYS A 111 15.24 4.16 -17.44
N SER A 112 14.80 4.23 -18.69
CA SER A 112 13.37 4.07 -19.05
C SER A 112 12.84 2.67 -18.72
N SER A 113 13.68 1.63 -18.76
CA SER A 113 13.27 0.25 -18.49
C SER A 113 12.85 0.03 -17.03
N ILE A 114 13.43 0.81 -16.11
CA ILE A 114 13.06 0.80 -14.69
C ILE A 114 11.62 1.27 -14.51
N PHE A 115 11.21 2.31 -15.24
CA PHE A 115 9.84 2.83 -15.17
C PHE A 115 8.82 1.85 -15.77
N TYR A 116 9.16 1.14 -16.84
CA TYR A 116 8.29 0.09 -17.38
C TYR A 116 8.14 -1.09 -16.41
N LEU A 117 9.23 -1.50 -15.74
CA LEU A 117 9.17 -2.56 -14.74
C LEU A 117 8.39 -2.11 -13.51
N ALA A 118 8.62 -0.89 -13.01
CA ALA A 118 7.85 -0.31 -11.90
C ALA A 118 6.36 -0.17 -12.24
N GLY A 119 6.03 0.26 -13.46
CA GLY A 119 4.66 0.30 -13.98
C GLY A 119 4.02 -1.08 -14.04
N GLY A 120 4.74 -2.09 -14.54
CA GLY A 120 4.27 -3.48 -14.60
C GLY A 120 4.00 -4.08 -13.23
N VAL A 121 4.93 -3.91 -12.28
CA VAL A 121 4.74 -4.33 -10.88
C VAL A 121 3.60 -3.54 -10.22
N GLY A 122 3.45 -2.25 -10.54
CA GLY A 122 2.33 -1.43 -10.08
C GLY A 122 0.97 -1.91 -10.58
N VAL A 123 0.87 -2.33 -11.84
CA VAL A 123 -0.35 -2.95 -12.41
C VAL A 123 -0.67 -4.27 -11.71
N LEU A 124 0.33 -5.14 -11.53
CA LEU A 124 0.15 -6.39 -10.78
C LEU A 124 -0.31 -6.11 -9.34
N GLY A 125 0.30 -5.13 -8.68
CA GLY A 125 -0.11 -4.67 -7.35
C GLY A 125 -1.55 -4.18 -7.32
N MET A 126 -1.99 -3.42 -8.32
CA MET A 126 -3.37 -2.97 -8.47
C MET A 126 -4.36 -4.14 -8.66
N ILE A 127 -3.98 -5.16 -9.44
CA ILE A 127 -4.80 -6.36 -9.63
C ILE A 127 -4.93 -7.13 -8.31
N VAL A 128 -3.82 -7.36 -7.59
CA VAL A 128 -3.86 -8.02 -6.29
C VAL A 128 -4.68 -7.20 -5.28
N TYR A 129 -4.55 -5.88 -5.31
CA TYR A 129 -5.33 -4.98 -4.46
C TYR A 129 -6.85 -5.09 -4.73
N TRP A 130 -7.26 -5.40 -5.96
CA TRP A 130 -8.66 -5.63 -6.29
C TRP A 130 -9.26 -6.83 -5.54
N PHE A 131 -8.48 -7.87 -5.30
CA PHE A 131 -8.90 -9.07 -4.56
C PHE A 131 -8.88 -8.89 -3.04
N LEU A 132 -8.35 -7.78 -2.55
CA LEU A 132 -8.26 -7.52 -1.12
C LEU A 132 -9.65 -7.17 -0.56
N PRO A 133 -10.06 -7.76 0.59
CA PRO A 133 -11.35 -7.48 1.19
C PRO A 133 -11.47 -6.00 1.54
N GLU A 134 -12.67 -5.45 1.37
CA GLU A 134 -12.95 -4.07 1.73
C GLU A 134 -12.92 -3.95 3.25
N SER A 135 -11.96 -3.20 3.77
CA SER A 135 -11.77 -3.06 5.21
C SER A 135 -12.89 -2.29 5.93
N GLY A 136 -13.89 -1.81 5.19
CA GLY A 136 -15.14 -1.33 5.80
C GLY A 136 -15.95 -2.45 6.45
N ASP A 137 -15.78 -3.69 6.01
CA ASP A 137 -16.50 -4.88 6.52
C ASP A 137 -15.72 -5.64 7.60
N LEU A 138 -14.48 -5.22 7.94
CA LEU A 138 -13.68 -5.87 8.97
C LEU A 138 -14.06 -5.31 10.34
N ASN A 139 -14.99 -5.97 11.03
CA ASN A 139 -15.35 -5.63 12.40
C ASN A 139 -14.33 -6.24 13.38
N LEU A 140 -13.44 -5.39 13.90
CA LEU A 140 -12.42 -5.77 14.88
C LEU A 140 -13.01 -6.44 16.13
N GLU A 141 -14.20 -6.00 16.57
CA GLU A 141 -14.86 -6.55 17.74
C GLU A 141 -15.32 -8.00 17.49
N GLU A 142 -15.77 -8.33 16.28
CA GLU A 142 -16.14 -9.71 15.93
C GLU A 142 -14.93 -10.64 15.90
N GLU A 143 -13.80 -10.18 15.36
CA GLU A 143 -12.57 -10.96 15.32
C GLU A 143 -11.98 -11.17 16.72
N ASP A 144 -12.05 -10.18 17.60
CA ASP A 144 -11.65 -10.31 19.01
C ASP A 144 -12.58 -11.30 19.76
N VAL A 145 -13.89 -11.29 19.49
CA VAL A 145 -14.86 -12.24 20.07
C VAL A 145 -14.61 -13.67 19.56
N LYS A 146 -14.36 -13.87 18.26
CA LYS A 146 -14.02 -15.19 17.70
C LYS A 146 -12.71 -15.72 18.28
N LEU A 147 -11.70 -14.87 18.44
CA LEU A 147 -10.45 -15.25 19.06
C LEU A 147 -10.65 -15.66 20.52
N ALA A 148 -11.42 -14.89 21.29
CA ALA A 148 -11.75 -15.21 22.67
C ALA A 148 -12.50 -16.54 22.80
N ALA A 149 -13.46 -16.82 21.91
CA ALA A 149 -14.17 -18.09 21.85
C ALA A 149 -13.23 -19.27 21.56
N TYR A 150 -12.34 -19.12 20.56
CA TYR A 150 -11.34 -20.14 20.22
C TYR A 150 -10.37 -20.42 21.37
N MET A 151 -9.93 -19.38 22.06
CA MET A 151 -9.05 -19.51 23.23
C MET A 151 -9.76 -20.19 24.40
N ALA A 152 -11.05 -19.89 24.63
CA ALA A 152 -11.85 -20.54 25.65
C ALA A 152 -12.05 -22.04 25.39
N GLU A 153 -12.26 -22.44 24.13
CA GLU A 153 -12.35 -23.86 23.73
C GLU A 153 -11.04 -24.63 23.98
N HIS A 154 -9.89 -23.96 23.89
CA HIS A 154 -8.57 -24.54 24.13
C HIS A 154 -8.07 -24.34 25.58
N GLY A 155 -8.93 -23.87 26.49
CA GLY A 155 -8.63 -23.77 27.92
C GLY A 155 -7.83 -22.54 28.36
N TYR A 156 -7.74 -21.49 27.53
CA TYR A 156 -7.08 -20.23 27.87
C TYR A 156 -8.10 -19.16 28.27
N SER A 157 -8.03 -18.66 29.51
CA SER A 157 -8.84 -17.53 29.98
C SER A 157 -8.19 -16.19 29.61
N MET A 158 -8.84 -15.42 28.73
CA MET A 158 -8.44 -14.04 28.44
C MET A 158 -8.83 -13.16 29.63
N ASN A 159 -7.89 -12.93 30.56
CA ASN A 159 -8.05 -11.93 31.61
C ASN A 159 -8.15 -10.56 30.96
N THR A 160 -9.38 -10.10 30.75
CA THR A 160 -9.65 -8.77 30.23
C THR A 160 -9.61 -7.81 31.41
N GLU A 161 -8.41 -7.48 31.88
CA GLU A 161 -8.20 -6.32 32.75
C GLU A 161 -7.93 -5.11 31.85
N ILE A 162 -8.98 -4.31 31.66
CA ILE A 162 -8.93 -2.94 31.12
C ILE A 162 -8.50 -2.01 32.26
#